data_AF-A0A7W7RXM7-F1
#
_entry.id   AF-A0A7W7RXM7-F1
#
_cell.length_a   1.000
_cell.length_b   1.000
_cell.length_c   1.000
_cell.angle_alpha   90.00
_cell.angle_beta   90.00
_cell.angle_gamma   90.00
#
_symmetry.space_group_name_H-M   'P 1'
#
loop_
_entity.id
_entity.type
_entity.pdbx_description
1 polymer ?
#
loop_
_entity_poly.entity_id
_entity_poly.type
_entity_poly.pdbx_seq_one_letter_code
_entity_poly.pdbx_strand_id
1 'polypeptide(L)'
;MTSFDSIDDDLLAARERVRRLEQLTRQRQTVTVQLDEAGRLIGDLESMLAKEERDVSRLEGGGFAAFLSGLAGSKEERLVRERAEAQALRQRLDGQRTRLAWLQADRTAVERDLAEIGPAHEQFAELLARKERLLIESADPRGRELAEIGRLLADTHADLREHEEAHRAGVASSHAVGQVLRCLGHARGASTWDMLGGGGFADMLEHGHMRNADEAAWHAQRALDTFSRELADVGVQASPQLPKVDTRWFADMFFDNIITDAIKHQRIARTGQAVAEVAQWVNATVNGLAAHCGELVRRRDSLVVRREEVLTG
;
A
#
# COMPACT_ATOMS: atom_id res chain seq x y z
N MET A 1 -27.16 -13.14 42.48
CA MET A 1 -26.47 -12.64 41.29
C MET A 1 -25.92 -11.28 41.64
N THR A 2 -24.61 -11.18 41.74
CA THR A 2 -23.96 -9.86 41.90
C THR A 2 -24.16 -9.06 40.61
N SER A 3 -24.01 -7.74 40.66
CA SER A 3 -24.06 -6.90 39.46
C SER A 3 -23.01 -7.29 38.40
N PHE A 4 -22.02 -8.10 38.77
CA PHE A 4 -20.94 -8.57 37.90
C PHE A 4 -21.31 -9.83 37.11
N ASP A 5 -22.07 -10.77 37.70
CA ASP A 5 -22.43 -12.03 37.03
C ASP A 5 -23.22 -11.77 35.72
N SER A 6 -24.13 -10.79 35.73
CA SER A 6 -24.95 -10.43 34.56
C SER A 6 -24.15 -9.78 33.44
N ILE A 7 -23.13 -8.97 33.75
CA ILE A 7 -22.31 -8.31 32.71
C ILE A 7 -21.30 -9.27 32.11
N ASP A 8 -20.89 -10.30 32.86
CA ASP A 8 -19.98 -11.34 32.39
C ASP A 8 -20.66 -12.27 31.38
N ASP A 9 -21.91 -12.65 31.65
CA ASP A 9 -22.74 -13.41 30.71
C ASP A 9 -23.00 -12.60 29.41
N ASP A 10 -23.32 -11.30 29.54
CA ASP A 10 -23.51 -10.40 28.40
C ASP A 10 -22.23 -10.25 27.56
N LEU A 11 -21.07 -10.15 28.22
CA LEU A 11 -19.76 -10.08 27.56
C LEU A 11 -19.43 -11.36 26.79
N LEU A 12 -19.74 -12.53 27.36
CA LEU A 12 -19.54 -13.81 26.69
C LEU A 12 -20.39 -13.91 25.42
N ALA A 13 -21.69 -13.60 25.52
CA ALA A 13 -22.61 -13.61 24.39
C ALA A 13 -22.20 -12.59 23.30
N ALA A 14 -21.79 -11.38 23.69
CA ALA A 14 -21.29 -10.38 22.77
C ALA A 14 -19.99 -10.82 22.07
N ARG A 15 -19.08 -11.49 22.79
CA ARG A 15 -17.84 -12.05 22.20
C ARG A 15 -18.12 -13.13 21.17
N GLU A 16 -19.09 -14.01 21.42
CA GLU A 16 -19.53 -15.01 20.44
C GLU A 16 -20.08 -14.36 19.17
N ARG A 17 -20.87 -13.29 19.31
CA ARG A 17 -21.38 -12.51 18.18
C ARG A 17 -20.25 -11.86 17.37
N VAL A 18 -19.24 -11.30 18.03
CA VAL A 18 -18.03 -10.77 17.34
C VAL A 18 -17.31 -11.86 16.56
N ARG A 19 -17.06 -13.04 17.17
CA ARG A 19 -16.42 -14.16 16.47
C ARG A 19 -17.21 -14.61 15.25
N ARG A 20 -18.54 -14.66 15.36
CA ARG A 20 -19.42 -15.00 14.24
C ARG A 20 -19.36 -13.95 13.13
N LEU A 21 -19.35 -12.65 13.49
CA LEU A 21 -19.20 -11.54 12.54
C LEU A 21 -17.90 -11.66 11.75
N GLU A 22 -16.78 -11.92 12.43
CA GLU A 22 -15.48 -12.09 11.79
C GLU A 22 -15.44 -13.31 10.86
N GLN A 23 -16.03 -14.43 11.30
CA GLN A 23 -16.14 -15.65 10.49
C GLN A 23 -16.90 -15.37 9.18
N LEU A 24 -18.07 -14.75 9.27
CA LEU A 24 -18.87 -14.41 8.10
C LEU A 24 -18.18 -13.38 7.21
N THR A 25 -17.45 -12.43 7.80
CA THR A 25 -16.66 -11.45 7.04
C THR A 25 -15.57 -12.14 6.22
N ARG A 26 -14.86 -13.12 6.79
CA ARG A 26 -13.89 -13.95 6.06
C ARG A 26 -14.56 -14.78 4.97
N GLN A 27 -15.71 -15.41 5.27
CA GLN A 27 -16.47 -16.17 4.28
C GLN A 27 -16.91 -15.30 3.09
N ARG A 28 -17.41 -14.08 3.36
CA ARG A 28 -17.76 -13.11 2.30
C ARG A 28 -16.57 -12.79 1.41
N GLN A 29 -15.38 -12.56 2.00
CA GLN A 29 -14.16 -12.30 1.23
C GLN A 29 -13.82 -13.50 0.33
N THR A 30 -13.85 -14.72 0.87
CA THR A 30 -13.61 -15.94 0.08
C THR A 30 -14.60 -16.09 -1.07
N VAL A 31 -15.90 -15.95 -0.82
CA VAL A 31 -16.93 -16.05 -1.88
C VAL A 31 -16.76 -14.95 -2.93
N THR A 32 -16.38 -13.74 -2.52
CA THR A 32 -16.12 -12.62 -3.45
C THR A 32 -14.96 -12.95 -4.39
N VAL A 33 -13.85 -13.48 -3.88
CA VAL A 33 -12.72 -13.91 -4.72
C VAL A 33 -13.16 -15.02 -5.70
N GLN A 34 -13.93 -16.00 -5.23
CA GLN A 34 -14.43 -17.08 -6.07
C GLN A 34 -15.40 -16.60 -7.16
N LEU A 35 -16.22 -15.59 -6.88
CA LEU A 35 -17.10 -14.94 -7.86
C LEU A 35 -16.28 -14.26 -8.96
N ASP A 36 -15.24 -13.51 -8.59
CA ASP A 36 -14.37 -12.85 -9.55
C ASP A 36 -13.64 -13.85 -10.45
N GLU A 37 -13.13 -14.94 -9.88
CA GLU A 37 -12.49 -16.03 -10.63
C GLU A 37 -13.46 -16.71 -11.60
N ALA A 38 -14.67 -17.06 -11.13
CA ALA A 38 -15.70 -17.67 -11.97
C ALA A 38 -16.13 -16.73 -13.10
N GLY A 39 -16.28 -15.43 -12.81
CA GLY A 39 -16.62 -14.41 -13.80
C GLY A 39 -15.56 -14.26 -14.89
N ARG A 40 -14.27 -14.21 -14.53
CA ARG A 40 -13.16 -14.17 -15.50
C ARG A 40 -13.15 -15.41 -16.39
N LEU A 41 -13.28 -16.60 -15.78
CA LEU A 41 -13.28 -17.86 -16.52
C LEU A 41 -14.47 -17.97 -17.48
N ILE A 42 -15.65 -17.48 -17.07
CA ILE A 42 -16.82 -17.38 -17.96
C ILE A 42 -16.50 -16.50 -19.17
N GLY A 43 -15.92 -15.31 -18.96
CA GLY A 43 -15.53 -14.41 -20.07
C GLY A 43 -14.51 -15.02 -21.03
N ASP A 44 -13.53 -15.77 -20.50
CA ASP A 44 -12.55 -16.50 -21.32
C ASP A 44 -13.22 -17.62 -22.14
N LEU A 45 -14.10 -18.41 -21.51
CA LEU A 45 -14.85 -19.49 -22.16
C LEU A 45 -15.79 -18.93 -23.25
N GLU A 46 -16.47 -17.81 -23.01
CA GLU A 46 -17.31 -17.13 -24.00
C GLU A 46 -16.48 -16.65 -25.21
N SER A 47 -15.30 -16.10 -24.96
CA SER A 47 -14.38 -15.65 -26.02
C SER A 47 -13.84 -16.80 -26.86
N MET A 48 -13.54 -17.95 -26.23
CA MET A 48 -13.13 -19.16 -26.94
C MET A 48 -14.30 -19.75 -27.74
N LEU A 49 -15.48 -19.87 -27.14
CA LEU A 49 -16.67 -20.40 -27.80
C LEU A 49 -17.04 -19.57 -29.04
N ALA A 50 -16.96 -18.24 -28.96
CA ALA A 50 -17.22 -17.35 -30.10
C ALA A 50 -16.19 -17.50 -31.24
N LYS A 51 -14.98 -18.00 -30.98
CA LYS A 51 -14.01 -18.36 -32.03
C LYS A 51 -14.45 -19.67 -32.70
N GLU A 52 -14.70 -20.71 -31.92
CA GLU A 52 -15.14 -22.02 -32.44
C GLU A 52 -16.45 -21.92 -33.25
N GLU A 53 -17.43 -21.15 -32.77
CA GLU A 53 -18.70 -20.95 -33.48
C GLU A 53 -18.51 -20.22 -34.84
N ARG A 54 -17.56 -19.30 -34.93
CA ARG A 54 -17.20 -18.67 -36.21
C ARG A 54 -16.51 -19.65 -37.15
N ASP A 55 -15.68 -20.55 -36.63
CA ASP A 55 -14.96 -21.54 -37.42
C ASP A 55 -15.93 -22.59 -37.98
N VAL A 56 -16.87 -23.05 -37.16
CA VAL A 56 -18.02 -23.87 -37.59
C VAL A 56 -18.83 -23.14 -38.67
N SER A 57 -19.22 -21.89 -38.44
CA SER A 57 -20.02 -21.11 -39.41
C SER A 57 -19.29 -20.90 -40.74
N ARG A 58 -17.96 -20.67 -40.73
CA ARG A 58 -17.14 -20.57 -41.96
C ARG A 58 -17.09 -21.88 -42.74
N LEU A 59 -17.06 -23.02 -42.04
CA LEU A 59 -17.04 -24.35 -42.66
C LEU A 59 -18.43 -24.74 -43.21
N GLU A 60 -19.52 -24.34 -42.55
CA GLU A 60 -20.90 -24.58 -42.98
C GLU A 60 -21.34 -23.65 -44.12
N GLY A 61 -21.09 -22.34 -43.98
CA GLY A 61 -21.57 -21.29 -44.87
C GLY A 61 -20.63 -20.98 -46.03
N GLY A 62 -20.47 -21.91 -46.98
CA GLY A 62 -20.08 -21.64 -48.38
C GLY A 62 -18.77 -20.89 -48.73
N GLY A 63 -18.07 -20.24 -47.80
CA GLY A 63 -16.92 -19.35 -48.07
C GLY A 63 -15.67 -20.05 -48.58
N PHE A 64 -15.69 -21.39 -48.56
CA PHE A 64 -14.63 -22.26 -49.09
C PHE A 64 -15.09 -23.16 -50.24
N ALA A 65 -16.35 -23.02 -50.70
CA ALA A 65 -16.89 -23.83 -51.79
C ALA A 65 -16.14 -23.61 -53.12
N ALA A 66 -15.51 -22.45 -53.31
CA ALA A 66 -14.72 -22.14 -54.50
C ALA A 66 -13.27 -22.66 -54.45
N PHE A 67 -12.75 -23.11 -53.29
CA PHE A 67 -11.33 -23.48 -53.14
C PHE A 67 -11.10 -24.98 -52.84
N LEU A 68 -12.13 -25.75 -52.45
CA LEU A 68 -11.98 -27.16 -52.03
C LEU A 68 -12.71 -28.16 -52.92
N SER A 69 -12.64 -28.00 -54.24
CA SER A 69 -13.18 -28.98 -55.20
C SER A 69 -12.44 -30.34 -55.21
N GLY A 70 -11.43 -30.55 -54.35
CA GLY A 70 -10.63 -31.78 -54.26
C GLY A 70 -10.48 -32.43 -52.88
N LEU A 71 -11.13 -31.91 -51.82
CA LEU A 71 -10.84 -32.28 -50.42
C LEU A 71 -12.11 -32.44 -49.54
N ALA A 72 -13.21 -32.93 -50.11
CA ALA A 72 -14.49 -33.07 -49.39
C ALA A 72 -14.38 -33.88 -48.07
N GLY A 73 -13.51 -34.90 -48.02
CA GLY A 73 -13.30 -35.73 -46.82
C GLY A 73 -12.64 -34.99 -45.64
N SER A 74 -11.70 -34.07 -45.88
CA SER A 74 -11.01 -33.34 -44.81
C SER A 74 -11.85 -32.19 -44.24
N LYS A 75 -12.77 -31.65 -45.04
CA LYS A 75 -13.72 -30.62 -44.59
C LYS A 75 -14.75 -31.20 -43.61
N GLU A 76 -15.32 -32.35 -43.91
CA GLU A 76 -16.31 -33.04 -43.07
C GLU A 76 -15.70 -33.38 -41.69
N GLU A 77 -14.48 -33.96 -41.69
CA GLU A 77 -13.77 -34.32 -40.47
C GLU A 77 -13.44 -33.10 -39.60
N ARG A 78 -13.01 -32.00 -40.24
CA ARG A 78 -12.74 -30.74 -39.53
C ARG A 78 -14.01 -30.15 -38.93
N LEU A 79 -15.12 -30.14 -39.67
CA LEU A 79 -16.40 -29.64 -39.17
C LEU A 79 -16.90 -30.43 -37.95
N VAL A 80 -16.76 -31.75 -37.95
CA VAL A 80 -17.10 -32.59 -36.80
C VAL A 80 -16.26 -32.23 -35.57
N ARG A 81 -14.95 -32.00 -35.76
CA ARG A 81 -14.03 -31.62 -34.69
C ARG A 81 -14.39 -30.27 -34.07
N GLU A 82 -14.57 -29.24 -34.89
CA GLU A 82 -14.86 -27.87 -34.44
C GLU A 82 -16.23 -27.82 -33.73
N ARG A 83 -17.22 -28.60 -34.20
CA ARG A 83 -18.51 -28.76 -33.49
C ARG A 83 -18.36 -29.45 -32.13
N ALA A 84 -17.50 -30.46 -32.03
CA ALA A 84 -17.23 -31.14 -30.77
C ALA A 84 -16.51 -30.20 -29.76
N GLU A 85 -15.55 -29.41 -30.23
CA GLU A 85 -14.83 -28.41 -29.44
C GLU A 85 -15.77 -27.31 -28.94
N ALA A 86 -16.61 -26.75 -29.83
CA ALA A 86 -17.66 -25.80 -29.45
C ALA A 86 -18.64 -26.39 -28.41
N GLN A 87 -19.07 -27.64 -28.59
CA GLN A 87 -19.99 -28.28 -27.65
C GLN A 87 -19.34 -28.51 -26.28
N ALA A 88 -18.06 -28.91 -26.22
CA ALA A 88 -17.33 -29.06 -24.98
C ALA A 88 -17.17 -27.72 -24.24
N LEU A 89 -16.92 -26.63 -24.97
CA LEU A 89 -16.88 -25.28 -24.40
C LEU A 89 -18.24 -24.84 -23.84
N ARG A 90 -19.35 -25.12 -24.54
CA ARG A 90 -20.72 -24.85 -24.04
C ARG A 90 -21.00 -25.56 -22.72
N GLN A 91 -20.65 -26.85 -22.62
CA GLN A 91 -20.84 -27.62 -21.38
C GLN A 91 -20.02 -27.04 -20.22
N ARG A 92 -18.76 -26.66 -20.47
CA ARG A 92 -17.92 -26.01 -19.45
C ARG A 92 -18.48 -24.65 -19.02
N LEU A 93 -18.95 -23.86 -19.98
CA LEU A 93 -19.57 -22.56 -19.74
C LEU A 93 -20.84 -22.69 -18.88
N ASP A 94 -21.71 -23.65 -19.19
CA ASP A 94 -22.91 -23.94 -18.42
C ASP A 94 -22.60 -24.34 -16.97
N GLY A 95 -21.59 -25.22 -16.79
CA GLY A 95 -21.10 -25.59 -15.46
C GLY A 95 -20.57 -24.39 -14.67
N GLN A 96 -19.80 -23.49 -15.30
CA GLN A 96 -19.31 -22.29 -14.61
C GLN A 96 -20.42 -21.28 -14.33
N ARG A 97 -21.42 -21.13 -15.20
CA ARG A 97 -22.60 -20.28 -14.94
C ARG A 97 -23.44 -20.81 -13.79
N THR A 98 -23.62 -22.12 -13.69
CA THR A 98 -24.28 -22.76 -12.54
C THR A 98 -23.50 -22.50 -11.25
N ARG A 99 -22.17 -22.68 -11.28
CA ARG A 99 -21.29 -22.36 -10.14
C ARG A 99 -21.39 -20.88 -9.74
N LEU A 100 -21.41 -19.96 -10.71
CA LEU A 100 -21.58 -18.53 -10.46
C LEU A 100 -22.89 -18.24 -9.74
N ALA A 101 -23.99 -18.84 -10.19
CA ALA A 101 -25.31 -18.68 -9.56
C ALA A 101 -25.32 -19.19 -8.10
N TRP A 102 -24.68 -20.33 -7.82
CA TRP A 102 -24.54 -20.83 -6.44
C TRP A 102 -23.71 -19.89 -5.57
N LEU A 103 -22.56 -19.41 -6.05
CA LEU A 103 -21.72 -18.46 -5.32
C LEU A 103 -22.45 -17.12 -5.07
N GLN A 104 -23.30 -16.68 -5.98
CA GLN A 104 -24.14 -15.49 -5.80
C GLN A 104 -25.20 -15.70 -4.71
N ALA A 105 -25.82 -16.88 -4.67
CA ALA A 105 -26.75 -17.25 -3.61
C ALA A 105 -26.05 -17.33 -2.25
N ASP A 106 -24.88 -17.96 -2.19
CA ASP A 106 -24.06 -18.05 -0.98
C ASP A 106 -23.65 -16.66 -0.47
N ARG A 107 -23.19 -15.77 -1.37
CA ARG A 107 -22.89 -14.38 -1.01
C ARG A 107 -24.11 -13.69 -0.41
N THR A 108 -25.27 -13.84 -1.03
CA THR A 108 -26.52 -13.23 -0.54
C THR A 108 -26.90 -13.76 0.84
N ALA A 109 -26.72 -15.06 1.08
CA ALA A 109 -26.96 -15.65 2.40
C ALA A 109 -25.98 -15.11 3.46
N VAL A 110 -24.68 -15.04 3.14
CA VAL A 110 -23.66 -14.49 4.05
C VAL A 110 -23.92 -13.02 4.36
N GLU A 111 -24.30 -12.20 3.37
CA GLU A 111 -24.60 -10.78 3.60
C GLU A 111 -25.86 -10.58 4.46
N ARG A 112 -26.87 -11.44 4.32
CA ARG A 112 -28.05 -11.44 5.21
C ARG A 112 -27.65 -11.78 6.64
N ASP A 113 -26.89 -12.86 6.84
CA ASP A 113 -26.41 -13.27 8.16
C ASP A 113 -25.52 -12.18 8.80
N LEU A 114 -24.69 -11.48 8.00
CA LEU A 114 -23.92 -10.32 8.46
C LEU A 114 -24.81 -9.16 8.92
N ALA A 115 -25.87 -8.86 8.17
CA ALA A 115 -26.82 -7.80 8.53
C ALA A 115 -27.58 -8.12 9.82
N GLU A 116 -27.92 -9.39 10.06
CA GLU A 116 -28.61 -9.84 11.28
C GLU A 116 -27.74 -9.70 12.55
N ILE A 117 -26.42 -9.87 12.45
CA ILE A 117 -25.52 -9.74 13.60
C ILE A 117 -25.44 -8.29 14.11
N GLY A 118 -25.58 -7.32 13.21
CA GLY A 118 -25.53 -5.91 13.54
C GLY A 118 -24.17 -5.45 14.10
N PRO A 119 -24.14 -4.40 14.93
CA PRO A 119 -22.90 -3.76 15.39
C PRO A 119 -22.24 -4.51 16.56
N ALA A 120 -21.90 -5.79 16.37
CA ALA A 120 -21.39 -6.64 17.44
C ALA A 120 -20.11 -6.12 18.10
N HIS A 121 -19.18 -5.54 17.33
CA HIS A 121 -17.95 -4.94 17.87
C HIS A 121 -18.23 -3.75 18.80
N GLU A 122 -19.13 -2.86 18.41
CA GLU A 122 -19.50 -1.67 19.19
C GLU A 122 -20.17 -2.09 20.49
N GLN A 123 -21.13 -3.01 20.43
CA GLN A 123 -21.82 -3.55 21.61
C GLN A 123 -20.86 -4.23 22.57
N PHE A 124 -19.90 -5.02 22.06
CA PHE A 124 -18.88 -5.65 22.90
C PHE A 124 -17.97 -4.61 23.57
N ALA A 125 -17.54 -3.58 22.82
CA ALA A 125 -16.71 -2.50 23.36
C ALA A 125 -17.44 -1.68 24.44
N GLU A 126 -18.73 -1.40 24.25
CA GLU A 126 -19.56 -0.72 25.24
C GLU A 126 -19.69 -1.52 26.54
N LEU A 127 -19.89 -2.84 26.44
CA LEU A 127 -19.96 -3.73 27.61
C LEU A 127 -18.62 -3.77 28.36
N LEU A 128 -17.49 -3.86 27.65
CA LEU A 128 -16.16 -3.79 28.26
C LEU A 128 -15.94 -2.46 28.98
N ALA A 129 -16.29 -1.33 28.35
CA ALA A 129 -16.17 -0.01 28.96
C ALA A 129 -17.09 0.15 30.19
N ARG A 130 -18.29 -0.45 30.15
CA ARG A 130 -19.19 -0.48 31.31
C ARG A 130 -18.61 -1.30 32.45
N LYS A 131 -18.05 -2.49 32.18
CA LYS A 131 -17.41 -3.33 33.19
C LYS A 131 -16.20 -2.64 33.81
N GLU A 132 -15.37 -1.99 33.01
CA GLU A 132 -14.23 -1.21 33.49
C GLU A 132 -14.65 -0.10 34.46
N ARG A 133 -15.67 0.69 34.11
CA ARG A 133 -16.20 1.73 35.01
C ARG A 133 -16.66 1.15 36.34
N LEU A 134 -17.40 0.04 36.32
CA LEU A 134 -17.86 -0.62 37.53
C LEU A 134 -16.70 -1.07 38.42
N LEU A 135 -15.64 -1.67 37.85
CA LEU A 135 -14.47 -2.14 38.60
C LEU A 135 -13.69 -0.98 39.23
N ILE A 136 -13.57 0.14 38.53
CA ILE A 136 -12.90 1.34 39.04
C ILE A 136 -13.72 1.97 40.17
N GLU A 137 -15.03 2.17 39.96
CA GLU A 137 -15.93 2.80 40.93
C GLU A 137 -16.13 1.95 42.19
N SER A 138 -16.13 0.62 42.06
CA SER A 138 -16.28 -0.31 43.19
C SER A 138 -14.98 -0.52 43.98
N ALA A 139 -13.88 0.14 43.60
CA ALA A 139 -12.54 -0.08 44.16
C ALA A 139 -12.09 -1.55 44.12
N ASP A 140 -12.50 -2.29 43.07
CA ASP A 140 -12.02 -3.65 42.82
C ASP A 140 -10.49 -3.61 42.62
N PRO A 141 -9.71 -4.59 43.15
CA PRO A 141 -8.26 -4.64 42.93
C PRO A 141 -7.85 -4.52 41.45
N ARG A 142 -8.66 -5.05 40.52
CA ARG A 142 -8.45 -4.96 39.07
C ARG A 142 -8.56 -3.53 38.54
N GLY A 143 -9.34 -2.67 39.20
CA GLY A 143 -9.54 -1.27 38.79
C GLY A 143 -8.25 -0.46 38.76
N ARG A 144 -7.30 -0.72 39.67
CA ARG A 144 -5.98 -0.06 39.65
C ARG A 144 -5.13 -0.47 38.45
N GLU A 145 -5.15 -1.76 38.11
CA GLU A 145 -4.44 -2.27 36.94
C GLU A 145 -5.05 -1.70 35.65
N LEU A 146 -6.38 -1.63 35.56
CA LEU A 146 -7.09 -1.04 34.42
C LEU A 146 -6.77 0.44 34.23
N ALA A 147 -6.73 1.22 35.31
CA ALA A 147 -6.35 2.63 35.26
C ALA A 147 -4.91 2.82 34.76
N GLU A 148 -3.98 1.97 35.21
CA GLU A 148 -2.59 1.99 34.76
C GLU A 148 -2.46 1.59 33.29
N ILE A 149 -3.16 0.53 32.84
CA ILE A 149 -3.19 0.15 31.43
C ILE A 149 -3.76 1.29 30.57
N GLY A 150 -4.82 1.96 31.03
CA GLY A 150 -5.40 3.11 30.35
C GLY A 150 -4.41 4.26 30.16
N ARG A 151 -3.62 4.57 31.20
CA ARG A 151 -2.55 5.56 31.13
C ARG A 151 -1.46 5.15 30.14
N LEU A 152 -0.97 3.91 30.22
CA LEU A 152 0.05 3.39 29.30
C LEU A 152 -0.43 3.35 27.84
N LEU A 153 -1.71 3.07 27.60
CA LEU A 153 -2.31 3.15 26.27
C LEU A 153 -2.36 4.58 25.75
N ALA A 154 -2.74 5.55 26.58
CA ALA A 154 -2.75 6.96 26.21
C ALA A 154 -1.35 7.46 25.84
N ASP A 155 -0.36 7.14 26.69
CA ASP A 155 1.05 7.48 26.44
C ASP A 155 1.54 6.82 25.13
N THR A 156 1.30 5.51 24.95
CA THR A 156 1.72 4.78 23.75
C THR A 156 1.05 5.32 22.47
N HIS A 157 -0.20 5.78 22.55
CA HIS A 157 -0.89 6.40 21.41
C HIS A 157 -0.30 7.76 21.05
N ALA A 158 0.05 8.58 22.05
CA ALA A 158 0.72 9.86 21.82
C ALA A 158 2.08 9.63 21.15
N ASP A 159 2.89 8.73 21.70
CA ASP A 159 4.20 8.34 21.17
C ASP A 159 4.06 7.87 19.71
N LEU A 160 3.12 6.94 19.43
CA LEU A 160 2.94 6.40 18.09
C LEU A 160 2.61 7.48 17.06
N ARG A 161 1.72 8.42 17.42
CA ARG A 161 1.34 9.53 16.55
C ARG A 161 2.55 10.42 16.21
N GLU A 162 3.34 10.79 17.22
CA GLU A 162 4.52 11.65 17.05
C GLU A 162 5.60 10.95 16.20
N HIS A 163 5.80 9.65 16.40
CA HIS A 163 6.71 8.86 15.58
C HIS A 163 6.22 8.67 14.13
N GLU A 164 4.91 8.56 13.90
CA GLU A 164 4.33 8.50 12.55
C GLU A 164 4.44 9.85 11.82
N GLU A 165 4.31 10.97 12.54
CA GLU A 165 4.56 12.32 12.02
C GLU A 165 6.03 12.49 11.60
N ALA A 166 6.96 12.13 12.47
CA ALA A 166 8.39 12.12 12.17
C ALA A 166 8.73 11.19 10.99
N HIS A 167 8.16 9.98 10.94
CA HIS A 167 8.37 9.05 9.85
C HIS A 167 7.88 9.63 8.51
N ARG A 168 6.68 10.23 8.47
CA ARG A 168 6.14 10.85 7.27
C ARG A 168 7.01 12.02 6.78
N ALA A 169 7.46 12.89 7.69
CA ALA A 169 8.37 13.98 7.34
C ALA A 169 9.75 13.47 6.85
N GLY A 170 10.25 12.38 7.43
CA GLY A 170 11.47 11.71 6.99
C GLY A 170 11.35 11.10 5.60
N VAL A 171 10.24 10.44 5.27
CA VAL A 171 9.97 9.90 3.93
C VAL A 171 9.90 11.04 2.89
N ALA A 172 9.22 12.14 3.23
CA ALA A 172 9.18 13.33 2.38
C ALA A 172 10.58 13.93 2.15
N SER A 173 11.40 13.98 3.21
CA SER A 173 12.79 14.43 3.13
C SER A 173 13.65 13.51 2.28
N SER A 174 13.50 12.20 2.41
CA SER A 174 14.22 11.20 1.60
C SER A 174 13.93 11.39 0.12
N HIS A 175 12.65 11.55 -0.25
CA HIS A 175 12.26 11.82 -1.64
C HIS A 175 12.86 13.13 -2.17
N ALA A 176 12.81 14.20 -1.37
CA ALA A 176 13.31 15.51 -1.76
C ALA A 176 14.85 15.53 -1.91
N VAL A 177 15.59 14.95 -0.97
CA VAL A 177 17.06 14.81 -1.06
C VAL A 177 17.44 13.90 -2.23
N GLY A 178 16.68 12.83 -2.47
CA GLY A 178 16.85 11.96 -3.64
C GLY A 178 16.67 12.70 -4.98
N GLN A 179 15.77 13.69 -5.04
CA GLN A 179 15.62 14.55 -6.21
C GLN A 179 16.87 15.41 -6.45
N VAL A 180 17.46 15.99 -5.39
CA VAL A 180 18.72 16.74 -5.48
C VAL A 180 19.85 15.83 -6.02
N LEU A 181 19.95 14.59 -5.55
CA LEU A 181 20.93 13.63 -6.06
C LEU A 181 20.75 13.32 -7.56
N ARG A 182 19.50 13.19 -8.03
CA ARG A 182 19.22 13.00 -9.47
C ARG A 182 19.64 14.22 -10.29
N CYS A 183 19.34 15.43 -9.82
CA CYS A 183 19.78 16.68 -10.46
C CYS A 183 21.33 16.74 -10.56
N LEU A 184 22.04 16.42 -9.47
CA LEU A 184 23.51 16.38 -9.45
C LEU A 184 24.09 15.27 -10.35
N GLY A 185 23.41 14.13 -10.45
CA GLY A 185 23.78 13.01 -11.33
C GLY A 185 23.68 13.40 -12.81
N HIS A 186 22.57 14.03 -13.22
CA HIS A 186 22.41 14.55 -14.58
C HIS A 186 23.46 15.62 -14.91
N ALA A 187 23.73 16.54 -13.99
CA ALA A 187 24.77 17.57 -14.16
C ALA A 187 26.18 16.96 -14.37
N ARG A 188 26.52 15.88 -13.64
CA ARG A 188 27.78 15.15 -13.83
C ARG A 188 27.86 14.47 -15.20
N GLY A 189 26.75 13.89 -15.66
CA GLY A 189 26.64 13.25 -16.99
C GLY A 189 26.87 14.23 -18.13
N ALA A 190 26.19 15.39 -18.09
CA ALA A 190 26.36 16.46 -19.07
C ALA A 190 27.79 17.04 -19.08
N SER A 191 28.38 17.29 -17.90
CA SER A 191 29.76 17.77 -17.78
C SER A 191 30.81 16.80 -18.35
N THR A 192 30.55 15.49 -18.29
CA THR A 192 31.44 14.48 -18.89
C THR A 192 31.37 14.49 -20.41
N TRP A 193 30.20 14.81 -20.97
CA TRP A 193 29.97 14.88 -22.41
C TRP A 193 30.62 16.11 -23.05
N ASP A 194 30.61 17.26 -22.37
CA ASP A 194 31.30 18.48 -22.84
C ASP A 194 32.83 18.34 -22.89
N MET A 195 33.43 17.52 -22.03
CA MET A 195 34.86 17.19 -22.12
C MET A 195 35.22 16.35 -23.36
N LEU A 196 34.23 15.75 -24.03
CA LEU A 196 34.39 15.00 -25.28
C LEU A 196 34.01 15.81 -26.53
N GLY A 197 33.86 17.14 -26.39
CA GLY A 197 33.85 18.07 -27.52
C GLY A 197 32.51 18.25 -28.23
N GLY A 198 31.38 18.08 -27.54
CA GLY A 198 30.06 18.32 -28.15
C GLY A 198 29.03 18.93 -27.20
N GLY A 199 28.79 20.25 -27.33
CA GLY A 199 27.51 20.97 -27.11
C GLY A 199 26.57 20.67 -25.92
N GLY A 200 26.97 19.92 -24.89
CA GLY A 200 26.10 19.43 -23.82
C GLY A 200 25.58 20.53 -22.89
N PHE A 201 26.35 21.61 -22.70
CA PHE A 201 25.92 22.76 -21.89
C PHE A 201 24.73 23.52 -22.50
N ALA A 202 24.57 23.53 -23.84
CA ALA A 202 23.47 24.22 -24.51
C ALA A 202 22.12 23.51 -24.30
N ASP A 203 22.12 22.18 -24.35
CA ASP A 203 20.92 21.34 -24.25
C ASP A 203 20.28 21.39 -22.84
N MET A 204 21.08 21.55 -21.79
CA MET A 204 20.61 21.64 -20.39
C MET A 204 20.08 23.05 -20.04
N LEU A 205 20.54 24.07 -20.77
CA LEU A 205 20.09 25.47 -20.70
C LEU A 205 18.74 25.66 -21.40
N GLU A 206 18.51 24.98 -22.53
CA GLU A 206 17.31 25.12 -23.36
C GLU A 206 16.06 24.44 -22.74
N HIS A 207 16.23 23.44 -21.88
CA HIS A 207 15.14 22.65 -21.29
C HIS A 207 14.77 23.01 -19.82
N GLY A 208 15.28 24.11 -19.26
CA GLY A 208 14.87 24.59 -17.93
C GLY A 208 15.31 23.75 -16.74
N HIS A 209 16.29 22.84 -16.92
CA HIS A 209 16.76 21.92 -15.88
C HIS A 209 17.48 22.58 -14.69
N MET A 210 18.07 23.77 -14.88
CA MET A 210 18.72 24.51 -13.78
C MET A 210 17.71 25.06 -12.76
N ARG A 211 16.59 25.62 -13.23
CA ARG A 211 15.49 26.09 -12.35
C ARG A 211 14.93 24.93 -11.51
N ASN A 212 14.89 23.72 -12.08
CA ASN A 212 14.45 22.52 -11.39
C ASN A 212 15.42 22.05 -10.29
N ALA A 213 16.71 22.33 -10.40
CA ALA A 213 17.71 21.92 -9.40
C ALA A 213 17.72 22.84 -8.17
N ASP A 214 17.58 24.15 -8.37
CA ASP A 214 17.41 25.13 -7.31
C ASP A 214 16.10 24.90 -6.53
N GLU A 215 14.99 24.72 -7.26
CA GLU A 215 13.71 24.40 -6.65
C GLU A 215 13.77 23.08 -5.87
N ALA A 216 14.49 22.07 -6.38
CA ALA A 216 14.70 20.79 -5.69
C ALA A 216 15.52 20.95 -4.40
N ALA A 217 16.58 21.78 -4.41
CA ALA A 217 17.41 22.03 -3.24
C ALA A 217 16.64 22.77 -2.13
N TRP A 218 15.89 23.82 -2.48
CA TRP A 218 15.01 24.53 -1.53
C TRP A 218 13.90 23.65 -0.99
N HIS A 219 13.30 22.82 -1.84
CA HIS A 219 12.31 21.84 -1.41
C HIS A 219 12.92 20.83 -0.42
N ALA A 220 14.12 20.31 -0.71
CA ALA A 220 14.82 19.39 0.17
C ALA A 220 15.19 20.02 1.52
N GLN A 221 15.67 21.27 1.55
CA GLN A 221 15.97 21.96 2.81
C GLN A 221 14.70 22.16 3.65
N ARG A 222 13.59 22.62 3.04
CA ARG A 222 12.32 22.75 3.78
C ARG A 222 11.79 21.43 4.31
N ALA A 223 11.96 20.34 3.55
CA ALA A 223 11.58 19.01 4.00
C ALA A 223 12.43 18.59 5.21
N LEU A 224 13.75 18.79 5.15
CA LEU A 224 14.67 18.51 6.25
C LEU A 224 14.39 19.36 7.49
N ASP A 225 14.05 20.64 7.35
CA ASP A 225 13.66 21.52 8.46
C ASP A 225 12.36 21.06 9.11
N THR A 226 11.43 20.52 8.32
CA THR A 226 10.21 19.89 8.83
C THR A 226 10.54 18.62 9.58
N PHE A 227 11.31 17.73 8.97
CA PHE A 227 11.74 16.48 9.60
C PHE A 227 12.52 16.72 10.89
N SER A 228 13.39 17.74 10.94
CA SER A 228 14.12 18.14 12.14
C SER A 228 13.17 18.55 13.29
N ARG A 229 12.08 19.26 12.99
CA ARG A 229 11.06 19.63 13.98
C ARG A 229 10.30 18.41 14.49
N GLU A 230 9.82 17.55 13.59
CA GLU A 230 9.10 16.33 13.99
C GLU A 230 10.03 15.35 14.77
N LEU A 231 11.33 15.32 14.46
CA LEU A 231 12.31 14.55 15.24
C LEU A 231 12.47 15.08 16.66
N ALA A 232 12.34 16.40 16.86
CA ALA A 232 12.44 17.00 18.18
C ALA A 232 11.27 16.59 19.08
N ASP A 233 10.07 16.40 18.50
CA ASP A 233 8.89 15.93 19.23
C ASP A 233 9.10 14.52 19.79
N VAL A 234 9.85 13.68 19.07
CA VAL A 234 10.22 12.33 19.53
C VAL A 234 11.56 12.26 20.27
N GLY A 235 12.04 13.39 20.78
CA GLY A 235 13.26 13.47 21.60
C GLY A 235 14.58 13.32 20.84
N VAL A 236 14.56 13.30 19.50
CA VAL A 236 15.75 13.23 18.64
C VAL A 236 16.16 14.63 18.22
N GLN A 237 17.22 15.15 18.83
CA GLN A 237 17.80 16.43 18.42
C GLN A 237 18.71 16.22 17.20
N ALA A 238 18.19 16.49 16.01
CA ALA A 238 18.95 16.44 14.77
C ALA A 238 18.70 17.69 13.93
N SER A 239 19.77 18.29 13.39
CA SER A 239 19.70 19.43 12.48
C SER A 239 20.47 19.12 11.19
N PRO A 240 19.99 18.16 10.37
CA PRO A 240 20.60 17.84 9.09
C PRO A 240 20.51 19.07 8.18
N GLN A 241 21.64 19.66 7.83
CA GLN A 241 21.70 20.77 6.88
C GLN A 241 22.23 20.25 5.57
N LEU A 242 21.56 20.59 4.46
CA LEU A 242 22.25 20.54 3.18
C LEU A 242 23.43 21.53 3.24
N PRO A 243 24.55 21.26 2.55
CA PRO A 243 25.62 22.25 2.42
C PRO A 243 25.03 23.59 2.01
N LYS A 244 25.45 24.72 2.63
CA LYS A 244 24.89 26.05 2.39
C LYS A 244 24.63 26.28 0.89
N VAL A 245 23.37 26.13 0.49
CA VAL A 245 22.90 26.44 -0.85
C VAL A 245 22.61 27.93 -0.83
N ASP A 246 23.65 28.76 -0.94
CA ASP A 246 23.39 30.14 -1.38
C ASP A 246 22.66 30.01 -2.72
N THR A 247 21.59 30.78 -2.94
CA THR A 247 20.91 30.91 -4.24
C THR A 247 21.87 31.18 -5.40
N ARG A 248 23.07 31.70 -5.09
CA ARG A 248 24.17 31.87 -6.03
C ARG A 248 24.95 30.58 -6.31
N TRP A 249 24.87 29.52 -5.51
CA TRP A 249 25.75 28.35 -5.63
C TRP A 249 25.50 27.51 -6.89
N PHE A 250 24.25 27.26 -7.30
CA PHE A 250 23.95 26.51 -8.53
C PHE A 250 24.15 27.41 -9.76
N ALA A 251 23.74 28.67 -9.69
CA ALA A 251 23.99 29.67 -10.73
C ALA A 251 25.50 29.96 -10.93
N ASP A 252 26.26 30.23 -9.87
CA ASP A 252 27.73 30.43 -9.89
C ASP A 252 28.45 29.13 -10.33
N MET A 253 27.95 27.94 -9.98
CA MET A 253 28.53 26.67 -10.45
C MET A 253 28.39 26.49 -11.98
N PHE A 254 27.31 27.01 -12.57
CA PHE A 254 27.04 26.91 -14.02
C PHE A 254 27.52 28.13 -14.82
N PHE A 255 27.57 29.33 -14.22
CA PHE A 255 27.76 30.59 -14.94
C PHE A 255 28.98 31.44 -14.52
N ASP A 256 29.72 31.13 -13.43
CA ASP A 256 30.94 31.90 -13.13
C ASP A 256 32.09 31.49 -14.06
N ASN A 257 32.36 32.39 -14.99
CA ASN A 257 33.19 32.23 -16.18
C ASN A 257 34.71 32.40 -15.91
N ILE A 258 35.22 31.97 -14.75
CA ILE A 258 36.67 31.97 -14.44
C ILE A 258 36.97 30.79 -13.50
N ILE A 259 37.34 29.63 -14.08
CA ILE A 259 38.24 28.56 -13.55
C ILE A 259 38.00 27.25 -14.33
N THR A 260 39.09 26.57 -14.68
CA THR A 260 39.23 25.37 -15.54
C THR A 260 38.33 24.17 -15.18
N ASP A 261 37.90 23.41 -16.19
CA ASP A 261 36.90 22.31 -16.12
C ASP A 261 37.17 21.20 -15.08
N ALA A 262 38.41 20.98 -14.64
CA ALA A 262 38.75 19.99 -13.62
C ALA A 262 38.23 20.36 -12.21
N ILE A 263 38.16 21.65 -11.88
CA ILE A 263 37.72 22.14 -10.56
C ILE A 263 36.19 22.02 -10.43
N LYS A 264 35.46 22.17 -11.54
CA LYS A 264 34.00 21.95 -11.61
C LYS A 264 33.62 20.50 -11.29
N HIS A 265 34.31 19.53 -11.90
CA HIS A 265 34.06 18.10 -11.66
C HIS A 265 34.29 17.72 -10.19
N GLN A 266 35.37 18.22 -9.58
CA GLN A 266 35.68 17.93 -8.18
C GLN A 266 34.65 18.53 -7.20
N ARG A 267 34.10 19.71 -7.50
CA ARG A 267 33.08 20.36 -6.66
C ARG A 267 31.71 19.67 -6.75
N ILE A 268 31.31 19.23 -7.95
CA ILE A 268 30.09 18.43 -8.17
C ILE A 268 30.21 17.07 -7.46
N ALA A 269 31.38 16.43 -7.53
CA ALA A 269 31.64 15.18 -6.83
C ALA A 269 31.53 15.34 -5.30
N ARG A 270 32.20 16.35 -4.72
CA ARG A 270 32.13 16.62 -3.26
C ARG A 270 30.72 16.92 -2.78
N THR A 271 29.96 17.73 -3.54
CA THR A 271 28.58 18.08 -3.13
C THR A 271 27.64 16.90 -3.29
N GLY A 272 27.79 16.13 -4.37
CA GLY A 272 27.07 14.87 -4.53
C GLY A 272 27.34 13.89 -3.39
N GLN A 273 28.58 13.82 -2.92
CA GLN A 273 28.93 13.01 -1.75
C GLN A 273 28.26 13.52 -0.47
N ALA A 274 28.32 14.82 -0.17
CA ALA A 274 27.68 15.38 1.02
C ALA A 274 26.15 15.19 1.02
N VAL A 275 25.49 15.39 -0.12
CA VAL A 275 24.05 15.13 -0.26
C VAL A 275 23.75 13.63 -0.12
N ALA A 276 24.64 12.75 -0.60
CA ALA A 276 24.49 11.31 -0.43
C ALA A 276 24.63 10.88 1.04
N GLU A 277 25.53 11.50 1.80
CA GLU A 277 25.67 11.27 3.25
C GLU A 277 24.39 11.71 3.99
N VAL A 278 23.81 12.86 3.64
CA VAL A 278 22.50 13.29 4.17
C VAL A 278 21.40 12.31 3.79
N ALA A 279 21.36 11.85 2.54
CA ALA A 279 20.37 10.86 2.10
C ALA A 279 20.48 9.53 2.87
N GLN A 280 21.71 9.06 3.10
CA GLN A 280 21.98 7.86 3.90
C GLN A 280 21.50 8.04 5.33
N TRP A 281 21.81 9.17 5.96
CA TRP A 281 21.35 9.50 7.30
C TRP A 281 19.82 9.55 7.38
N VAL A 282 19.15 10.27 6.46
CA VAL A 282 17.67 10.36 6.42
C VAL A 282 17.06 8.96 6.29
N ASN A 283 17.56 8.14 5.37
CA ASN A 283 17.04 6.79 5.17
C ASN A 283 17.25 5.89 6.39
N ALA A 284 18.41 5.98 7.05
CA ALA A 284 18.68 5.24 8.28
C ALA A 284 17.72 5.67 9.41
N THR A 285 17.49 6.96 9.57
CA THR A 285 16.57 7.50 10.59
C THR A 285 15.12 7.11 10.29
N VAL A 286 14.68 7.19 9.02
CA VAL A 286 13.34 6.73 8.60
C VAL A 286 13.14 5.26 8.92
N ASN A 287 14.11 4.40 8.61
CA ASN A 287 14.03 2.97 8.94
C ASN A 287 13.96 2.73 10.45
N GLY A 288 14.71 3.50 11.25
CA GLY A 288 14.65 3.46 12.70
C GLY A 288 13.27 3.86 13.25
N LEU A 289 12.69 4.95 12.73
CA LEU A 289 11.34 5.41 13.10
C LEU A 289 10.28 4.37 12.74
N ALA A 290 10.36 3.77 11.55
CA ALA A 290 9.44 2.73 11.12
C ALA A 290 9.51 1.50 12.04
N ALA A 291 10.72 1.07 12.41
CA ALA A 291 10.92 -0.05 13.33
C ALA A 291 10.33 0.24 14.71
N HIS A 292 10.51 1.47 15.22
CA HIS A 292 9.98 1.89 16.51
C HIS A 292 8.45 2.06 16.50
N CYS A 293 7.86 2.60 15.43
CA CYS A 293 6.40 2.57 15.23
C CYS A 293 5.87 1.13 15.33
N GLY A 294 6.55 0.17 14.70
CA GLY A 294 6.20 -1.24 14.81
C GLY A 294 6.28 -1.80 16.24
N GLU A 295 7.21 -1.32 17.06
CA GLU A 295 7.31 -1.67 18.49
C GLU A 295 6.16 -1.08 19.31
N LEU A 296 5.84 0.20 19.10
CA LEU A 296 4.74 0.88 19.77
C LEU A 296 3.39 0.25 19.41
N VAL A 297 3.19 -0.14 18.15
CA VAL A 297 2.01 -0.92 17.72
C VAL A 297 1.92 -2.23 18.49
N ARG A 298 3.00 -3.02 18.56
CA ARG A 298 3.00 -4.28 19.33
C ARG A 298 2.72 -4.05 20.82
N ARG A 299 3.28 -2.98 21.41
CA ARG A 299 3.06 -2.60 22.80
C ARG A 299 1.60 -2.24 23.04
N ARG A 300 1.01 -1.38 22.20
CA ARG A 300 -0.41 -1.04 22.24
C ARG A 300 -1.28 -2.30 22.18
N ASP A 301 -1.01 -3.17 21.23
CA ASP A 301 -1.80 -4.39 21.03
C ASP A 301 -1.69 -5.33 22.26
N SER A 302 -0.50 -5.45 22.86
CA SER A 302 -0.33 -6.21 24.12
C SER A 302 -1.09 -5.60 25.30
N LEU A 303 -1.15 -4.27 25.40
CA LEU A 303 -1.88 -3.57 26.45
C LEU A 303 -3.40 -3.74 26.26
N VAL A 304 -3.89 -3.71 25.02
CA VAL A 304 -5.30 -3.98 24.69
C VAL A 304 -5.68 -5.40 25.06
N VAL A 305 -4.86 -6.39 24.71
CA VAL A 305 -5.08 -7.79 25.10
C VAL A 305 -5.10 -7.93 26.61
N ARG A 306 -4.13 -7.34 27.31
CA ARG A 306 -4.07 -7.38 28.77
C ARG A 306 -5.30 -6.73 29.41
N ARG A 307 -5.77 -5.61 28.87
CA ARG A 307 -7.01 -4.94 29.33
C ARG A 307 -8.21 -5.88 29.18
N GLU A 308 -8.36 -6.55 28.04
CA GLU A 308 -9.45 -7.52 27.84
C GLU A 308 -9.35 -8.70 28.81
N GLU A 309 -8.15 -9.24 29.06
CA GLU A 309 -7.95 -10.31 30.05
C GLU A 309 -8.38 -9.90 31.45
N VAL A 310 -8.00 -8.70 31.90
CA VAL A 310 -8.40 -8.17 33.23
C VAL A 310 -9.90 -7.92 33.29
N LEU A 311 -10.52 -7.54 32.17
CA LEU A 311 -11.96 -7.34 32.05
C LEU A 311 -12.74 -8.64 31.85
N THR A 312 -12.12 -9.76 31.51
CA THR A 312 -12.83 -11.03 31.24
C THR A 312 -12.47 -12.16 32.20
N GLY A 313 -11.41 -12.01 32.99
CA GLY A 313 -11.09 -12.83 34.17
C GLY A 313 -11.74 -12.31 35.44
#